data_AF-A0A8C1Y9A9-F1
#
_entry.id   AF-A0A8C1Y9A9-F1
#
_cell.length_a   1.000
_cell.length_b   1.000
_cell.length_c   1.000
_cell.angle_alpha   90.00
_cell.angle_beta   90.00
_cell.angle_gamma   90.00
#
_symmetry.space_group_name_H-M   'P 1'
#
loop_
_entity.id
_entity.type
_entity.pdbx_description
1 polymer ?
#
loop_
_entity_poly.entity_id
_entity_poly.type
_entity_poly.pdbx_seq_one_letter_code
_entity_poly.pdbx_strand_id
1 'polypeptide(L)'
;MFTGPLFFFYVKPPLTVCQHHRESLQESLSIYPGLEAFIPQCDEKGQYKPLQCLGTTRRCWCVDSTGQERVGTRTMPGTAQANCVQPCRYGFMPSHSALTAL
;
A
#
# COMPACT_ATOMS: atom_id res chain seq x y z
N MET A 1 24.58 28.57 23.52
CA MET A 1 23.43 28.21 24.37
C MET A 1 22.18 28.70 23.68
N PHE A 2 21.46 27.84 22.97
CA PHE A 2 20.26 28.25 22.21
C PHE A 2 19.08 28.39 23.18
N THR A 3 18.93 29.57 23.76
CA THR A 3 17.76 30.00 24.54
C THR A 3 16.62 30.31 23.58
N GLY A 4 15.74 29.34 23.32
CA GLY A 4 14.53 29.58 22.55
C GLY A 4 13.47 28.49 22.79
N PRO A 5 12.19 28.84 22.93
CA PRO A 5 11.10 27.88 23.17
C PRO A 5 10.87 26.91 22.00
N LEU A 6 11.49 27.13 20.84
CA LEU A 6 11.30 26.33 19.62
C LEU A 6 12.05 24.99 19.61
N PHE A 7 12.98 24.74 20.54
CA PHE A 7 13.83 23.54 20.50
C PHE A 7 13.10 22.25 20.92
N PHE A 8 11.93 22.36 21.57
CA PHE A 8 11.09 21.22 21.98
C PHE A 8 9.90 20.93 21.04
N PHE A 9 9.60 21.76 20.03
CA PHE A 9 8.34 21.66 19.27
C PHE A 9 8.40 20.90 17.95
N TYR A 10 9.56 20.39 17.53
CA TYR A 10 9.69 19.66 16.25
C TYR A 10 10.30 18.26 16.41
N VAL A 11 10.05 17.61 17.56
CA VAL A 11 10.27 16.16 17.62
C VAL A 11 9.21 15.51 16.75
N LYS A 12 9.55 15.24 15.48
CA LYS A 12 8.70 14.48 14.57
C LYS A 12 8.35 13.17 15.29
N PRO A 13 7.06 12.81 15.40
CA PRO A 13 6.66 11.59 16.07
C PRO A 13 7.39 10.39 15.44
N PRO A 14 7.73 9.36 16.23
CA PRO A 14 8.39 8.17 15.70
C PRO A 14 7.54 7.57 14.59
N LEU A 15 8.15 7.36 13.42
CA LEU A 15 7.43 6.82 12.28
C LEU A 15 7.10 5.36 12.52
N THR A 16 5.87 5.01 12.15
CA THR A 16 5.44 3.62 12.02
C THR A 16 6.10 2.95 10.82
N VAL A 17 5.99 1.62 10.75
CA VAL A 17 6.50 0.81 9.64
C VAL A 17 5.98 1.32 8.28
N CYS A 18 4.68 1.59 8.16
CA CYS A 18 4.10 2.09 6.91
C CYS A 18 4.63 3.48 6.56
N GLN A 19 4.70 4.40 7.53
CA GLN A 19 5.16 5.77 7.29
C GLN A 19 6.64 5.79 6.88
N HIS A 20 7.48 4.97 7.52
CA HIS A 20 8.89 4.85 7.16
C HIS A 20 9.06 4.29 5.74
N HIS A 21 8.31 3.24 5.41
CA HIS A 21 8.30 2.66 4.05
C HIS A 21 7.86 3.69 3.00
N ARG A 22 6.83 4.48 3.30
CA ARG A 22 6.35 5.57 2.45
C ARG A 22 7.44 6.61 2.18
N GLU A 23 8.12 7.08 3.24
CA GLU A 23 9.12 8.14 3.11
C GLU A 23 10.37 7.68 2.36
N SER A 24 10.84 6.45 2.60
CA SER A 24 11.98 5.89 1.86
C SER A 24 11.73 5.84 0.35
N LEU A 25 10.51 5.47 -0.06
CA LEU A 25 10.14 5.47 -1.46
C LEU A 25 9.96 6.89 -2.02
N GLN A 26 9.35 7.80 -1.25
CA GLN A 26 9.19 9.19 -1.65
C GLN A 26 10.54 9.87 -1.91
N GLU A 27 11.55 9.59 -1.08
CA GLU A 27 12.92 10.07 -1.24
C GLU A 27 13.59 9.44 -2.46
N SER A 28 13.41 8.13 -2.69
CA SER A 28 13.95 7.50 -3.90
C SER A 28 13.39 8.13 -5.19
N LEU A 29 12.11 8.52 -5.18
CA LEU A 29 11.43 9.17 -6.30
C LEU A 29 11.85 10.63 -6.50
N SER A 30 12.29 11.33 -5.45
CA SER A 30 12.83 12.69 -5.58
C SER A 30 14.23 12.69 -6.20
N ILE A 31 15.01 11.63 -5.96
CA ILE A 31 16.34 11.44 -6.55
C ILE A 31 16.23 10.97 -8.01
N TYR A 32 15.23 10.14 -8.32
CA TYR A 32 15.01 9.56 -9.66
C TYR A 32 13.62 9.92 -10.22
N PRO A 33 13.46 11.14 -10.75
CA PRO A 33 12.20 11.57 -11.37
C PRO A 33 11.89 10.67 -12.57
N GLY A 34 10.76 9.96 -12.50
CA GLY A 34 10.28 9.07 -13.56
C GLY A 34 10.28 7.58 -13.20
N LEU A 35 10.81 7.18 -12.04
CA LEU A 35 10.56 5.84 -11.52
C LEU A 35 9.08 5.70 -11.15
N GLU A 36 8.40 4.71 -11.74
CA GLU A 36 7.06 4.35 -11.32
C GLU A 36 7.16 3.43 -10.09
N ALA A 37 7.19 4.02 -8.90
CA ALA A 37 7.15 3.26 -7.65
C ALA A 37 5.77 3.35 -6.98
N PHE A 38 5.36 2.24 -6.37
CA PHE A 38 4.16 2.20 -5.55
C PHE A 38 4.45 2.77 -4.16
N ILE A 39 3.80 3.88 -3.80
CA ILE A 39 3.89 4.48 -2.47
C ILE A 39 2.76 3.93 -1.59
N PRO A 40 3.05 3.24 -0.47
CA PRO A 40 2.02 2.69 0.39
C PRO A 40 1.19 3.77 1.08
N GLN A 41 -0.11 3.52 1.17
CA GLN A 41 -1.07 4.36 1.88
C GLN A 41 -1.19 3.91 3.34
N CYS A 42 -0.96 4.83 4.26
CA CYS A 42 -1.11 4.60 5.69
C CYS A 42 -2.43 5.20 6.19
N ASP A 43 -2.98 4.65 7.27
CA ASP A 43 -4.09 5.23 8.00
C ASP A 43 -3.62 6.30 9.02
N GLU A 44 -4.55 6.87 9.77
CA GLU A 44 -4.27 7.90 10.78
C GLU A 44 -3.41 7.39 11.94
N LYS A 45 -3.39 6.07 12.17
CA LYS A 45 -2.56 5.40 13.17
C LYS A 45 -1.19 5.01 12.63
N GLY A 46 -0.91 5.25 11.35
CA GLY A 46 0.32 4.82 10.67
C GLY A 46 0.35 3.32 10.32
N GLN A 47 -0.79 2.63 10.37
CA GLN A 47 -0.89 1.26 9.88
C GLN A 47 -1.11 1.25 8.37
N TYR A 48 -0.75 0.15 7.71
CA TYR A 48 -1.06 -0.01 6.29
C TYR A 48 -2.58 -0.03 6.10
N LYS A 49 -3.07 0.80 5.18
CA LYS A 49 -4.46 0.67 4.75
C LYS A 49 -4.63 -0.70 4.10
N PRO A 50 -5.70 -1.45 4.46
CA PRO A 50 -5.89 -2.80 3.94
C PRO A 50 -6.12 -2.80 2.44
N LEU A 51 -6.66 -1.72 1.86
CA LEU A 51 -6.73 -1.49 0.42
C LEU A 51 -5.61 -0.54 0.02
N GLN A 52 -4.80 -0.96 -0.94
CA GLN A 52 -3.74 -0.17 -1.55
C GLN A 52 -4.04 0.03 -3.03
N CYS A 53 -3.82 1.24 -3.55
CA CYS A 53 -4.10 1.56 -4.94
C CYS A 53 -2.91 2.28 -5.58
N LEU A 54 -2.51 1.81 -6.76
CA LEU A 54 -1.51 2.43 -7.61
C LEU A 54 -2.20 3.34 -8.63
N GLY A 55 -2.03 4.66 -8.45
CA GLY A 55 -2.71 5.66 -9.28
C GLY A 55 -2.33 5.63 -10.76
N THR A 56 -1.09 5.26 -11.09
CA THR A 56 -0.57 5.19 -12.46
C THR A 56 -1.24 4.11 -13.30
N THR A 57 -1.42 2.92 -12.72
CA THR A 57 -2.06 1.77 -13.40
C THR A 57 -3.53 1.59 -13.06
N ARG A 58 -4.07 2.41 -12.15
CA ARG A 58 -5.43 2.29 -11.57
C ARG A 58 -5.76 0.88 -11.07
N ARG A 59 -4.74 0.18 -10.55
CA ARG A 59 -4.86 -1.15 -9.93
C ARG A 59 -4.93 -1.00 -8.42
N CYS A 60 -5.80 -1.75 -7.78
CA CYS A 60 -5.86 -1.83 -6.33
C CYS A 60 -5.66 -3.28 -5.87
N TRP A 61 -5.15 -3.49 -4.66
CA TRP A 61 -4.98 -4.81 -4.07
C TRP A 61 -5.13 -4.71 -2.55
N CYS A 62 -5.32 -5.85 -1.91
CA CYS A 62 -5.36 -5.92 -0.46
C CYS A 62 -3.98 -6.23 0.11
N VAL A 63 -3.63 -5.58 1.21
CA VAL A 63 -2.41 -5.88 1.98
C VAL A 63 -2.72 -6.36 3.39
N ASP A 64 -1.78 -7.07 3.99
CA ASP A 64 -1.81 -7.40 5.41
C ASP A 64 -1.25 -6.26 6.29
N SER A 65 -1.16 -6.50 7.60
CA SER A 65 -0.63 -5.54 8.58
C SER A 65 0.85 -5.20 8.39
N THR A 66 1.58 -6.01 7.61
CA THR A 66 2.99 -5.76 7.26
C THR A 66 3.13 -4.99 5.94
N GLY A 67 2.02 -4.78 5.22
CA GLY A 67 1.99 -4.12 3.92
C GLY A 67 2.22 -5.06 2.75
N GLN A 68 2.22 -6.38 2.97
CA GLN A 68 2.42 -7.37 1.92
C GLN A 68 1.11 -7.65 1.18
N GLU A 69 1.18 -7.70 -0.15
CA GLU A 69 0.03 -7.99 -1.01
C GLU A 69 -0.51 -9.40 -0.76
N ARG A 70 -1.83 -9.49 -0.58
CA ARG A 70 -2.55 -10.75 -0.51
C ARG A 70 -2.74 -11.30 -1.92
N VAL A 71 -2.25 -12.51 -2.16
CA VAL A 71 -2.33 -13.19 -3.46
C VAL A 71 -3.77 -13.23 -3.98
N GLY A 72 -3.97 -12.87 -5.25
CA GLY A 72 -5.27 -12.91 -5.92
C GLY A 72 -6.20 -11.75 -5.59
N THR A 73 -5.76 -10.74 -4.85
CA THR A 73 -6.58 -9.56 -4.52
C THR A 73 -6.39 -8.37 -5.46
N ARG A 74 -5.44 -8.48 -6.41
CA ARG A 74 -5.15 -7.42 -7.38
C ARG A 74 -6.26 -7.28 -8.41
N THR A 75 -6.90 -6.12 -8.40
CA THR A 75 -7.98 -5.77 -9.31
C THR A 75 -7.46 -5.21 -10.63
N MET A 76 -8.21 -5.44 -11.70
CA MET A 76 -7.97 -4.79 -12.98
C MET A 76 -8.43 -3.32 -12.93
N PRO A 77 -7.85 -2.44 -13.75
CA PRO A 77 -8.36 -1.09 -13.89
C PRO A 77 -9.81 -1.12 -14.40
N GLY A 78 -10.72 -0.47 -13.65
CA GLY A 78 -12.15 -0.40 -14.01
C GLY A 78 -13.05 -1.45 -13.35
N THR A 79 -12.51 -2.38 -12.55
CA THR A 79 -13.33 -3.28 -11.72
C THR A 79 -13.63 -2.66 -10.35
N ALA A 80 -14.68 -3.13 -9.69
CA ALA A 80 -14.99 -2.74 -8.32
C ALA A 80 -13.79 -2.95 -7.38
N GLN A 81 -13.62 -2.07 -6.40
CA GLN A 81 -12.53 -2.12 -5.43
C GLN A 81 -12.55 -3.46 -4.68
N ALA A 82 -11.37 -4.05 -4.45
CA ALA A 82 -11.28 -5.29 -3.68
C ALA A 82 -11.82 -5.08 -2.26
N ASN A 83 -12.74 -5.94 -1.83
CA ASN A 83 -13.27 -5.89 -0.46
C ASN A 83 -12.26 -6.53 0.51
N CYS A 84 -11.36 -5.70 1.05
CA CYS A 84 -10.28 -6.16 1.92
C CYS A 84 -10.73 -6.50 3.35
N VAL A 85 -12.01 -6.30 3.67
CA VAL A 85 -12.64 -6.72 4.94
C VAL A 85 -13.06 -8.20 4.87
N GLN A 86 -13.20 -8.74 3.66
CA GLN A 86 -13.58 -10.13 3.50
C GLN A 86 -12.34 -11.03 3.71
N PRO A 87 -12.42 -12.03 4.61
CA PRO A 87 -11.38 -13.05 4.68
C PRO A 87 -11.26 -13.68 3.29
N CYS A 88 -10.04 -14.06 2.89
CA CYS A 88 -9.86 -14.80 1.64
C CYS A 88 -10.66 -16.09 1.80
N ARG A 89 -11.88 -16.13 1.27
CA ARG A 89 -12.51 -17.41 0.94
C ARG A 89 -11.64 -17.95 -0.19
N TYR A 90 -10.78 -18.92 0.13
CA TYR A 90 -10.16 -19.80 -0.85
C TYR A 90 -11.21 -20.13 -1.91
N GLY A 91 -11.15 -19.54 -3.10
CA GLY A 91 -12.24 -19.74 -4.07
C GLY A 91 -12.46 -18.71 -5.18
N PHE A 92 -11.60 -17.72 -5.38
CA PHE A 92 -11.65 -16.91 -6.61
C PHE A 92 -10.27 -16.86 -7.27
N MET A 93 -9.78 -18.04 -7.68
CA MET A 93 -8.86 -18.09 -8.80
C MET A 93 -9.66 -17.69 -10.05
N PRO A 94 -9.26 -16.66 -10.81
CA PRO A 94 -9.83 -16.47 -12.13
C PRO A 94 -9.49 -17.71 -12.95
N SER A 95 -10.54 -18.36 -13.44
CA SER A 95 -10.55 -19.49 -14.35
C SER A 95 -9.30 -19.60 -15.25
N HIS A 96 -8.34 -20.46 -14.90
CA HIS A 96 -7.83 -21.37 -15.91
C HIS A 96 -8.98 -22.35 -16.18
N SER A 97 -9.79 -22.03 -17.18
CA SER A 97 -10.81 -22.94 -17.67
C SER A 97 -10.13 -24.25 -18.06
N ALA A 98 -10.35 -25.27 -17.23
CA ALA A 98 -9.93 -26.62 -17.48
C ALA A 98 -10.45 -27.06 -18.86
N LEU A 99 -9.52 -27.58 -19.65
CA LEU A 99 -9.77 -28.27 -20.90
C LEU A 99 -10.93 -29.26 -20.73
N THR A 100 -11.93 -29.12 -21.60
CA THR A 100 -13.09 -30.01 -21.73
C THR A 100 -12.62 -31.45 -21.89
N ALA A 101 -12.89 -32.30 -20.91
CA ALA A 101 -12.75 -33.75 -20.99
C ALA A 101 -14.13 -34.38 -20.85
N LEU A 102 -14.86 -34.47 -21.96
CA LEU A 102 -15.90 -35.47 -22.26
C LEU A 102 -15.94 -35.66 -23.78
#